data_AF-A0A7C3QX10-F1
#
_entry.id   AF-A0A7C3QX10-F1
#
_cell.length_a   1.000
_cell.length_b   1.000
_cell.length_c   1.000
_cell.angle_alpha   90.00
_cell.angle_beta   90.00
_cell.angle_gamma   90.00
#
_symmetry.space_group_name_H-M   'P 1'
#
loop_
_entity.id
_entity.type
_entity.pdbx_description
1 polymer ?
#
loop_
_entity_poly.entity_id
_entity_poly.type
_entity_poly.pdbx_seq_one_letter_code
_entity_poly.pdbx_strand_id
1 'polypeptide(L)'
;RWLLWLSHLVHEMKNNIVTPYVFVEAIGWMSGLPLFGKTFFPGWYHRLVARSERMFVPAISTTIPLDKISEKEAHDIVLSEERSVIRQVLFGKFGQKARTLPQSALEEFRFLVLSGTPLSGGSHDQLTTLGHLLGIGREEELALIAELREVHQLRPKRSERRLEELSRMGLTHSEQVAFAETALSLAGLHRDFAPLVVFVAHKSTSENNPYESALDCGACGGQDGTPNARVSAALLNRPSIRKALEKKGIRIPDSTWFLAGVHDTTTDQFRFFDGEDWPVSHERLIREFISDIHQAGQSWASERLRTFPGKYQDPRGAPATLLAVRSHDWAEVRPEWGLSGNAAFFIGRRNLTRGIDLGGRVFLQEYDDVLDPTGKILETVLSGPLVVGRWINLEHYFSTVDNAVYGSGSKVSHNVVGRFGVQFGNGGDLRMGLPWQTVFDVRSSRHQPVRLLCVISAPRDKVDQVLKNNLTLVGPFDRGWALLVVMDSVTGIFWEYRPEDGWREWTRDGDRSAREDTHAGSNDRGVEWKA
;
A
#
# COMPACT_ATOMS: atom_id res chain seq x y z
N ARG A 1 -36.27 -9.89 14.25
CA ARG A 1 -37.58 -9.35 13.82
C ARG A 1 -37.40 -8.20 12.83
N TRP A 2 -36.68 -7.13 13.18
CA TRP A 2 -36.37 -6.02 12.25
C TRP A 2 -35.66 -6.44 10.96
N LEU A 3 -34.62 -7.28 11.04
CA LEU A 3 -33.90 -7.79 9.86
C LEU A 3 -34.75 -8.67 8.93
N LEU A 4 -35.66 -9.47 9.50
CA LEU A 4 -36.61 -10.32 8.76
C LEU A 4 -37.70 -9.48 8.07
N TRP A 5 -38.14 -8.40 8.73
CA TRP A 5 -39.07 -7.44 8.14
C TRP A 5 -38.41 -6.68 6.99
N LEU A 6 -37.16 -6.22 7.17
CA LEU A 6 -36.34 -5.60 6.11
C LEU A 6 -36.10 -6.53 4.92
N SER A 7 -35.79 -7.81 5.15
CA SER A 7 -35.59 -8.77 4.05
C SER A 7 -36.89 -9.02 3.28
N HIS A 8 -38.03 -9.10 3.97
CA HIS A 8 -39.35 -9.25 3.34
C HIS A 8 -39.71 -8.01 2.51
N LEU A 9 -39.46 -6.81 3.04
CA LEU A 9 -39.67 -5.54 2.36
C LEU A 9 -38.82 -5.45 1.09
N VAL A 10 -37.51 -5.74 1.18
CA VAL A 10 -36.61 -5.76 0.02
C VAL A 10 -37.05 -6.80 -1.02
N HIS A 11 -37.59 -7.94 -0.59
CA HIS A 11 -38.06 -8.99 -1.50
C HIS A 11 -39.34 -8.60 -2.24
N GLU A 12 -40.32 -8.00 -1.56
CA GLU A 12 -41.51 -7.43 -2.21
C GLU A 12 -41.16 -6.25 -3.12
N MET A 13 -40.22 -5.40 -2.70
CA MET A 13 -39.75 -4.26 -3.49
C MET A 13 -39.08 -4.67 -4.81
N LYS A 14 -38.48 -5.86 -4.88
CA LYS A 14 -37.85 -6.39 -6.12
C LYS A 14 -38.87 -6.81 -7.18
N ASN A 15 -40.10 -7.13 -6.79
CA ASN A 15 -41.10 -7.70 -7.69
C ASN A 15 -42.08 -6.65 -8.26
N ASN A 16 -41.90 -5.37 -7.93
CA ASN A 16 -42.77 -4.28 -8.38
C ASN A 16 -41.98 -3.30 -9.26
N ILE A 17 -42.44 -3.10 -10.49
CA ILE A 17 -41.79 -2.27 -11.53
C ILE A 17 -41.64 -0.80 -11.09
N VAL A 18 -42.54 -0.29 -10.26
CA VAL A 18 -42.54 1.11 -9.79
C VAL A 18 -41.55 1.31 -8.64
N THR A 19 -41.26 0.25 -7.90
CA THR A 19 -40.48 0.33 -6.67
C THR A 19 -39.01 0.70 -6.89
N PRO A 20 -38.29 0.23 -7.91
CA PRO A 20 -36.98 0.76 -8.27
C PRO A 20 -36.99 2.27 -8.52
N TYR A 21 -38.01 2.80 -9.18
CA TYR A 21 -38.12 4.24 -9.45
C TYR A 21 -38.33 5.05 -8.17
N VAL A 22 -39.30 4.67 -7.34
CA VAL A 22 -39.57 5.35 -6.06
C VAL A 22 -38.39 5.20 -5.09
N PHE A 23 -37.71 4.05 -5.11
CA PHE A 23 -36.53 3.82 -4.29
C PHE A 23 -35.34 4.67 -4.76
N VAL A 24 -35.11 4.77 -6.08
CA VAL A 24 -34.08 5.66 -6.64
C VAL A 24 -34.39 7.13 -6.33
N GLU A 25 -35.64 7.57 -6.39
CA GLU A 25 -36.01 8.94 -5.99
C GLU A 25 -35.84 9.17 -4.47
N ALA A 26 -36.31 8.26 -3.63
CA ALA A 26 -36.21 8.38 -2.17
C ALA A 26 -34.75 8.29 -1.68
N ILE A 27 -33.95 7.39 -2.25
CA ILE A 27 -32.51 7.34 -1.99
C ILE A 27 -31.81 8.54 -2.63
N GLY A 28 -32.28 9.01 -3.79
CA GLY A 28 -31.75 10.18 -4.47
C GLY A 28 -31.72 11.41 -3.56
N TRP A 29 -32.73 11.61 -2.72
CA TRP A 29 -32.72 12.66 -1.69
C TRP A 29 -31.69 12.41 -0.58
N MET A 30 -31.54 11.17 -0.12
CA MET A 30 -30.53 10.80 0.87
C MET A 30 -29.09 10.87 0.33
N SER A 31 -28.90 10.60 -0.97
CA SER A 31 -27.62 10.74 -1.68
C SER A 31 -27.38 12.19 -2.14
N GLY A 32 -28.44 12.98 -2.32
CA GLY A 32 -28.41 14.36 -2.78
C GLY A 32 -27.83 15.31 -1.75
N LEU A 33 -28.10 15.10 -0.45
CA LEU A 33 -27.47 15.86 0.64
C LEU A 33 -25.94 15.69 0.70
N PRO A 34 -25.40 14.45 0.74
CA PRO A 34 -23.98 14.17 0.54
C PRO A 34 -23.43 14.78 -0.74
N LEU A 35 -24.11 14.60 -1.87
CA LEU A 35 -23.66 15.11 -3.16
C LEU A 35 -23.57 16.64 -3.14
N PHE A 36 -24.60 17.33 -2.65
CA PHE A 36 -24.63 18.79 -2.52
C PHE A 36 -23.54 19.29 -1.57
N GLY A 37 -23.38 18.65 -0.41
CA GLY A 37 -22.36 18.98 0.57
C GLY A 37 -20.95 18.80 0.01
N LYS A 38 -20.65 17.66 -0.61
CA LYS A 38 -19.38 17.38 -1.28
C LYS A 38 -19.11 18.34 -2.44
N THR A 39 -20.16 18.73 -3.17
CA THR A 39 -20.04 19.56 -4.37
C THR A 39 -19.75 21.03 -4.05
N PHE A 40 -20.58 21.64 -3.21
CA PHE A 40 -20.53 23.08 -2.98
C PHE A 40 -19.74 23.47 -1.73
N PHE A 41 -19.65 22.57 -0.74
CA PHE A 41 -19.03 22.85 0.56
C PHE A 41 -18.17 21.68 1.07
N PRO A 42 -17.23 21.13 0.26
CA PRO A 42 -16.51 19.89 0.58
C PRO A 42 -15.84 19.96 1.97
N GLY A 43 -15.12 21.04 2.26
CA GLY A 43 -14.43 21.20 3.54
C GLY A 43 -15.36 21.29 4.76
N TRP A 44 -16.57 21.83 4.63
CA TRP A 44 -17.55 21.83 5.72
C TRP A 44 -18.19 20.46 5.89
N TYR A 45 -18.58 19.84 4.77
CA TYR A 45 -19.19 18.51 4.73
C TYR A 45 -18.26 17.46 5.37
N HIS A 46 -17.01 17.36 4.93
CA HIS A 46 -16.06 16.38 5.46
C HIS A 46 -15.73 16.62 6.95
N ARG A 47 -15.70 17.87 7.42
CA ARG A 47 -15.54 18.18 8.86
C ARG A 47 -16.75 17.72 9.68
N LEU A 48 -17.96 17.94 9.17
CA LEU A 48 -19.19 17.52 9.85
C LEU A 48 -19.29 16.00 9.90
N VAL A 49 -19.02 15.32 8.77
CA VAL A 49 -18.98 13.85 8.70
C VAL A 49 -17.94 13.29 9.67
N ALA A 50 -16.69 13.76 9.61
CA ALA A 50 -15.62 13.29 10.50
C ALA A 50 -15.95 13.52 11.99
N ARG A 51 -16.62 14.64 12.33
CA ARG A 51 -17.09 14.87 13.71
C ARG A 51 -18.19 13.90 14.09
N SER A 52 -19.14 13.62 13.19
CA SER A 52 -20.23 12.67 13.44
C SER A 52 -19.71 11.24 13.59
N GLU A 53 -18.77 10.82 12.75
CA GLU A 53 -18.13 9.51 12.83
C GLU A 53 -17.42 9.33 14.16
N ARG A 54 -16.62 10.32 14.61
CA ARG A 54 -15.96 10.26 15.93
C ARG A 54 -16.95 10.20 17.10
N MET A 55 -18.15 10.74 16.94
CA MET A 55 -19.17 10.80 18.00
C MET A 55 -20.00 9.51 18.07
N PHE A 56 -20.32 8.90 16.92
CA PHE A 56 -21.24 7.78 16.84
C PHE A 56 -20.58 6.44 16.50
N VAL A 57 -19.37 6.45 15.95
CA VAL A 57 -18.60 5.25 15.59
C VAL A 57 -17.39 5.16 16.52
N PRO A 58 -17.41 4.29 17.54
CA PRO A 58 -16.23 4.10 18.38
C PRO A 58 -15.09 3.52 17.54
N ALA A 59 -13.86 3.95 17.82
CA ALA A 59 -12.68 3.33 17.21
C ALA A 59 -12.65 1.85 17.62
N ILE A 60 -12.81 0.95 16.65
CA ILE A 60 -12.67 -0.48 16.88
C ILE A 60 -11.17 -0.78 16.83
N SER A 61 -10.61 -1.23 17.96
CA SER A 61 -9.26 -1.79 17.99
C SER A 61 -9.18 -2.94 16.99
N THR A 62 -8.18 -2.89 16.12
CA THR A 62 -7.94 -3.94 15.14
C THR A 62 -6.65 -4.64 15.50
N THR A 63 -6.61 -5.97 15.44
CA THR A 63 -5.38 -6.74 15.67
C THR A 63 -4.90 -7.34 14.36
N ILE A 64 -3.60 -7.30 14.10
CA ILE A 64 -3.00 -7.96 12.94
C ILE A 64 -2.63 -9.39 13.33
N PRO A 65 -3.18 -10.43 12.67
CA PRO A 65 -2.79 -11.81 12.91
C PRO A 65 -1.39 -12.05 12.33
N LEU A 66 -0.40 -12.17 13.22
CA LEU A 66 1.01 -12.36 12.82
C LEU A 66 1.40 -13.84 12.77
N ASP A 67 0.75 -14.67 13.59
CA ASP A 67 1.14 -16.07 13.76
C ASP A 67 0.52 -16.95 12.68
N LYS A 68 1.32 -17.89 12.18
CA LYS A 68 0.87 -18.88 11.21
C LYS A 68 -0.30 -19.68 11.78
N ILE A 69 -1.41 -19.70 11.05
CA ILE A 69 -2.55 -20.57 11.40
C ILE A 69 -2.09 -22.03 11.24
N SER A 70 -2.22 -22.83 12.30
CA SER A 70 -1.89 -24.25 12.21
C SER A 70 -2.89 -24.98 11.33
N GLU A 71 -2.48 -26.11 10.74
CA GLU A 71 -3.37 -26.92 9.91
C GLU A 71 -4.65 -27.32 10.66
N LYS A 72 -4.53 -27.68 11.94
CA LYS A 72 -5.67 -28.01 12.79
C LYS A 72 -6.63 -26.82 12.96
N GLU A 73 -6.10 -25.64 13.29
CA GLU A 73 -6.92 -24.44 13.44
C GLU A 73 -7.61 -24.05 12.13
N ALA A 74 -6.91 -24.18 10.99
CA ALA A 74 -7.50 -23.92 9.68
C ALA A 74 -8.69 -24.86 9.41
N HIS A 75 -8.53 -26.16 9.70
CA HIS A 75 -9.63 -27.13 9.62
C HIS A 75 -10.78 -26.77 10.55
N ASP A 76 -10.50 -26.42 11.80
CA ASP A 76 -11.54 -26.03 12.77
C ASP A 76 -12.31 -24.76 12.33
N ILE A 77 -11.62 -23.78 11.73
CA ILE A 77 -12.23 -22.57 11.16
C ILE A 77 -13.16 -22.94 10.00
N VAL A 78 -12.69 -23.73 9.03
CA VAL A 78 -13.50 -24.14 7.87
C VAL A 78 -14.72 -24.95 8.33
N LEU A 79 -14.53 -25.89 9.26
CA LEU A 79 -15.64 -26.65 9.86
C LEU A 79 -16.66 -25.73 10.54
N SER A 80 -16.21 -24.71 11.27
CA SER A 80 -17.07 -23.72 11.91
C SER A 80 -17.85 -22.87 10.88
N GLU A 81 -17.19 -22.41 9.81
CA GLU A 81 -17.82 -21.67 8.72
C GLU A 81 -18.91 -22.52 8.05
N GLU A 82 -18.62 -23.77 7.68
CA GLU A 82 -19.56 -24.71 7.08
C GLU A 82 -20.79 -24.95 7.98
N ARG A 83 -20.56 -25.21 9.27
CA ARG A 83 -21.63 -25.37 10.27
C ARG A 83 -22.51 -24.12 10.35
N SER A 84 -21.90 -22.95 10.35
CA SER A 84 -22.60 -21.67 10.45
C SER A 84 -23.53 -21.46 9.25
N VAL A 85 -23.05 -21.72 8.03
CA VAL A 85 -23.87 -21.62 6.82
C VAL A 85 -25.05 -22.59 6.87
N ILE A 86 -24.81 -23.86 7.20
CA ILE A 86 -25.88 -24.86 7.31
C ILE A 86 -26.92 -24.42 8.35
N ARG A 87 -26.48 -24.00 9.54
CA ARG A 87 -27.39 -23.50 10.59
C ARG A 87 -28.18 -22.28 10.15
N GLN A 88 -27.57 -21.35 9.43
CA GLN A 88 -28.24 -20.14 8.94
C GLN A 88 -29.35 -20.48 7.95
N VAL A 89 -29.11 -21.40 7.02
CA VAL A 89 -30.10 -21.87 6.05
C VAL A 89 -31.23 -22.63 6.75
N LEU A 90 -30.89 -23.56 7.64
CA LEU A 90 -31.86 -24.33 8.42
C LEU A 90 -32.73 -23.41 9.30
N PHE A 91 -32.13 -22.42 9.97
CA PHE A 91 -32.86 -21.47 10.79
C PHE A 91 -33.77 -20.58 9.94
N GLY A 92 -33.33 -20.17 8.75
CA GLY A 92 -34.13 -19.38 7.82
C GLY A 92 -35.39 -20.12 7.34
N LYS A 93 -35.28 -21.43 7.08
CA LYS A 93 -36.39 -22.25 6.56
C LYS A 93 -37.28 -22.86 7.66
N PHE A 94 -36.70 -23.34 8.75
CA PHE A 94 -37.39 -24.15 9.76
C PHE A 94 -37.48 -23.49 11.15
N GLY A 95 -36.95 -22.27 11.30
CA GLY A 95 -37.13 -21.46 12.51
C GLY A 95 -36.61 -22.14 13.78
N GLN A 96 -37.46 -22.21 14.82
CA GLN A 96 -37.06 -22.77 16.12
C GLN A 96 -36.72 -24.27 16.07
N LYS A 97 -37.31 -25.05 15.15
CA LYS A 97 -37.02 -26.49 15.00
C LYS A 97 -35.55 -26.75 14.65
N ALA A 98 -34.91 -25.83 13.94
CA ALA A 98 -33.49 -25.92 13.60
C ALA A 98 -32.54 -25.62 14.77
N ARG A 99 -33.01 -24.91 15.81
CA ARG A 99 -32.16 -24.55 16.97
C ARG A 99 -31.91 -25.72 17.92
N THR A 100 -32.83 -26.68 17.97
CA THR A 100 -32.78 -27.84 18.87
C THR A 100 -32.11 -29.06 18.25
N LEU A 101 -31.54 -28.92 17.04
CA LEU A 101 -30.90 -30.03 16.35
C LEU A 101 -29.61 -30.47 17.07
N PRO A 102 -29.42 -31.77 17.30
CA PRO A 102 -28.20 -32.29 17.88
C PRO A 102 -27.02 -32.10 16.92
N GLN A 103 -25.84 -31.86 17.48
CA GLN A 103 -24.64 -31.61 16.69
C GLN A 103 -24.25 -32.81 15.81
N SER A 104 -24.53 -34.03 16.25
CA SER A 104 -24.29 -35.26 15.48
C SER A 104 -25.08 -35.30 14.17
N ALA A 105 -26.37 -34.93 14.20
CA ALA A 105 -27.21 -34.87 13.00
C ALA A 105 -26.73 -33.78 12.02
N LEU A 106 -26.20 -32.66 12.56
CA LEU A 106 -25.64 -31.59 11.73
C LEU A 106 -24.31 -32.01 11.07
N GLU A 107 -23.49 -32.81 11.74
CA GLU A 107 -22.26 -33.36 11.16
C GLU A 107 -22.53 -34.40 10.08
N GLU A 108 -23.47 -35.32 10.32
CA GLU A 108 -23.91 -36.30 9.32
C GLU A 108 -24.40 -35.59 8.05
N PHE A 109 -25.27 -34.59 8.23
CA PHE A 109 -25.82 -33.82 7.12
C PHE A 109 -24.75 -32.99 6.40
N ARG A 110 -23.82 -32.35 7.12
CA ARG A 110 -22.68 -31.64 6.52
C ARG A 110 -21.82 -32.59 5.70
N PHE A 111 -21.52 -33.78 6.22
CA PHE A 111 -20.75 -34.78 5.51
C PHE A 111 -21.44 -35.16 4.19
N LEU A 112 -22.75 -35.38 4.20
CA LEU A 112 -23.53 -35.67 2.99
C LEU A 112 -23.53 -34.51 1.99
N VAL A 113 -23.63 -33.27 2.47
CA VAL A 113 -23.54 -32.07 1.61
C VAL A 113 -22.16 -32.01 0.95
N LEU A 114 -21.08 -32.34 1.64
CA LEU A 114 -19.72 -32.22 1.10
C LEU A 114 -19.26 -33.44 0.31
N SER A 115 -19.67 -34.66 0.67
CA SER A 115 -19.14 -35.91 0.11
C SER A 115 -19.43 -36.11 -1.38
N GLY A 116 -20.35 -35.35 -1.98
CA GLY A 116 -20.69 -35.44 -3.39
C GLY A 116 -21.36 -36.76 -3.79
N THR A 117 -21.47 -37.73 -2.89
CA THR A 117 -22.06 -39.04 -3.15
C THR A 117 -23.53 -38.88 -3.54
N PRO A 118 -23.95 -39.38 -4.71
CA PRO A 118 -25.36 -39.59 -4.99
C PRO A 118 -25.91 -40.57 -3.93
N LEU A 119 -27.09 -40.30 -3.39
CA LEU A 119 -27.87 -41.23 -2.54
C LEU A 119 -28.38 -42.46 -3.32
N SER A 120 -27.57 -42.99 -4.25
CA SER A 120 -27.97 -43.91 -5.32
C SER A 120 -27.43 -45.34 -5.14
N GLY A 121 -26.90 -45.70 -3.97
CA GLY A 121 -26.23 -46.99 -3.76
C GLY A 121 -26.65 -47.83 -2.55
N GLY A 122 -27.56 -47.37 -1.70
CA GLY A 122 -28.02 -48.10 -0.52
C GLY A 122 -29.54 -47.98 -0.35
N SER A 123 -30.18 -49.04 0.17
CA SER A 123 -31.64 -49.28 0.27
C SER A 123 -32.54 -48.04 0.20
N HIS A 124 -33.51 -48.09 -0.70
CA HIS A 124 -34.30 -46.98 -1.25
C HIS A 124 -35.11 -46.05 -0.29
N ASP A 125 -34.96 -46.09 1.03
CA ASP A 125 -35.98 -45.50 1.95
C ASP A 125 -35.48 -44.77 3.22
N GLN A 126 -34.19 -44.38 3.31
CA GLN A 126 -33.67 -43.74 4.53
C GLN A 126 -33.45 -42.22 4.36
N LEU A 127 -34.25 -41.44 5.10
CA LEU A 127 -34.02 -40.02 5.40
C LEU A 127 -32.82 -39.88 6.35
N THR A 128 -32.11 -38.76 6.30
CA THR A 128 -31.05 -38.53 7.31
C THR A 128 -31.65 -38.32 8.70
N THR A 129 -30.83 -38.47 9.73
CA THR A 129 -31.22 -38.11 11.11
C THR A 129 -31.77 -36.67 11.18
N LEU A 130 -31.22 -35.75 10.38
CA LEU A 130 -31.68 -34.37 10.29
C LEU A 130 -33.04 -34.26 9.60
N GLY A 131 -33.25 -34.98 8.50
CA GLY A 131 -34.53 -35.05 7.80
C GLY A 131 -35.67 -35.54 8.70
N HIS A 132 -35.42 -36.59 9.48
CA HIS A 132 -36.36 -37.12 10.47
C HIS A 132 -36.67 -36.12 11.59
N LEU A 133 -35.65 -35.43 12.14
CA LEU A 133 -35.84 -34.46 13.22
C LEU A 133 -36.55 -33.18 12.79
N LEU A 134 -36.39 -32.79 11.52
CA LEU A 134 -37.10 -31.64 10.96
C LEU A 134 -38.50 -32.01 10.45
N GLY A 135 -38.78 -33.30 10.23
CA GLY A 135 -40.04 -33.79 9.69
C GLY A 135 -40.24 -33.44 8.23
N ILE A 136 -39.15 -33.39 7.45
CA ILE A 136 -39.15 -33.04 6.02
C ILE A 136 -39.15 -34.31 5.16
N GLY A 137 -39.67 -34.22 3.94
CA GLY A 137 -39.62 -35.31 2.96
C GLY A 137 -38.25 -35.42 2.27
N ARG A 138 -37.98 -36.56 1.61
CA ARG A 138 -36.72 -36.78 0.88
C ARG A 138 -36.49 -35.76 -0.25
N GLU A 139 -37.54 -35.36 -0.96
CA GLU A 139 -37.44 -34.36 -2.03
C GLU A 139 -37.04 -32.99 -1.46
N GLU A 140 -37.60 -32.60 -0.32
CA GLU A 140 -37.24 -31.35 0.37
C GLU A 140 -35.81 -31.40 0.90
N GLU A 141 -35.36 -32.54 1.41
CA GLU A 141 -33.99 -32.76 1.86
C GLU A 141 -32.99 -32.70 0.71
N LEU A 142 -33.30 -33.31 -0.45
CA LEU A 142 -32.49 -33.22 -1.65
C LEU A 142 -32.43 -31.79 -2.20
N ALA A 143 -33.55 -31.07 -2.19
CA ALA A 143 -33.60 -29.66 -2.58
C ALA A 143 -32.75 -28.79 -1.65
N LEU A 144 -32.76 -29.08 -0.34
CA LEU A 144 -31.93 -28.39 0.64
C LEU A 144 -30.43 -28.65 0.42
N ILE A 145 -30.04 -29.89 0.13
CA ILE A 145 -28.65 -30.24 -0.22
C ILE A 145 -28.23 -29.52 -1.51
N ALA A 146 -29.08 -29.51 -2.53
CA ALA A 146 -28.82 -28.80 -3.79
C ALA A 146 -28.66 -27.30 -3.56
N GLU A 147 -29.52 -26.67 -2.75
CA GLU A 147 -29.40 -25.25 -2.40
C GLU A 147 -28.09 -24.94 -1.66
N LEU A 148 -27.71 -25.76 -0.68
CA LEU A 148 -26.44 -25.58 0.04
C LEU A 148 -25.23 -25.69 -0.90
N ARG A 149 -25.28 -26.57 -1.90
CA ARG A 149 -24.20 -26.76 -2.88
C ARG A 149 -24.16 -25.70 -3.97
N GLU A 150 -25.30 -25.32 -4.53
CA GLU A 150 -25.39 -24.43 -5.70
C GLU A 150 -25.46 -22.95 -5.31
N VAL A 151 -26.30 -22.63 -4.32
CA VAL A 151 -26.52 -21.23 -3.88
C VAL A 151 -25.46 -20.83 -2.86
N HIS A 152 -25.22 -21.68 -1.86
CA HIS A 152 -24.27 -21.38 -0.79
C HIS A 152 -22.86 -21.90 -1.06
N GLN A 153 -22.61 -22.53 -2.22
CA GLN A 153 -21.31 -23.04 -2.65
C GLN A 153 -20.60 -23.95 -1.62
N LEU A 154 -21.33 -24.69 -0.78
CA LEU A 154 -20.74 -25.68 0.13
C LEU A 154 -20.30 -26.91 -0.67
N ARG A 155 -19.11 -26.83 -1.26
CA ARG A 155 -18.48 -27.87 -2.08
C ARG A 155 -17.07 -28.17 -1.54
N PRO A 156 -16.56 -29.40 -1.65
CA PRO A 156 -15.19 -29.75 -1.20
C PRO A 156 -14.12 -28.81 -1.73
N LYS A 157 -14.19 -28.46 -3.02
CA LYS A 157 -13.24 -27.56 -3.66
C LYS A 157 -13.21 -26.16 -3.04
N ARG A 158 -14.33 -25.67 -2.49
CA ARG A 158 -14.36 -24.40 -1.76
C ARG A 158 -13.65 -24.55 -0.42
N SER A 159 -13.89 -25.63 0.30
CA SER A 159 -13.25 -25.93 1.59
C SER A 159 -11.73 -26.08 1.42
N GLU A 160 -11.27 -26.81 0.40
CA GLU A 160 -9.86 -26.94 0.04
C GLU A 160 -9.21 -25.58 -0.26
N ARG A 161 -9.85 -24.76 -1.11
CA ARG A 161 -9.37 -23.41 -1.40
C ARG A 161 -9.31 -22.54 -0.13
N ARG A 162 -10.30 -22.66 0.75
CA ARG A 162 -10.35 -21.92 2.00
C ARG A 162 -9.23 -22.35 2.96
N LEU A 163 -8.94 -23.64 3.05
CA LEU A 163 -7.80 -24.17 3.79
C LEU A 163 -6.47 -23.66 3.22
N GLU A 164 -6.34 -23.61 1.89
CA GLU A 164 -5.16 -23.06 1.23
C GLU A 164 -5.01 -21.55 1.49
N GLU A 165 -6.11 -20.79 1.51
CA GLU A 165 -6.09 -19.36 1.88
C GLU A 165 -5.64 -19.16 3.33
N LEU A 166 -6.20 -19.94 4.27
CA LEU A 166 -5.84 -19.88 5.70
C LEU A 166 -4.40 -20.33 5.95
N SER A 167 -3.93 -21.35 5.22
CA SER A 167 -2.55 -21.82 5.33
C SER A 167 -1.54 -20.83 4.78
N ARG A 168 -1.96 -19.80 4.02
CA ARG A 168 -1.13 -18.68 3.60
C ARG A 168 -1.15 -17.51 4.60
N MET A 169 -2.08 -17.49 5.56
CA MET A 169 -2.17 -16.42 6.56
C MET A 169 -1.13 -16.57 7.67
N GLY A 170 -0.62 -15.43 8.13
CA GLY A 170 0.38 -15.35 9.18
C GLY A 170 1.77 -15.83 8.75
N LEU A 171 2.72 -15.68 9.66
CA LEU A 171 4.12 -16.01 9.49
C LEU A 171 4.55 -17.03 10.55
N THR A 172 5.32 -18.02 10.15
CA THR A 172 6.03 -18.91 11.08
C THR A 172 7.01 -18.10 11.92
N HIS A 173 7.42 -18.62 13.08
CA HIS A 173 8.38 -17.91 13.93
C HIS A 173 9.69 -17.58 13.20
N SER A 174 10.20 -18.50 12.37
CA SER A 174 11.39 -18.26 11.53
C SER A 174 11.18 -17.14 10.51
N GLU A 175 10.01 -17.11 9.84
CA GLU A 175 9.67 -16.04 8.89
C GLU A 175 9.52 -14.69 9.60
N GLN A 176 8.90 -14.66 10.79
CA GLN A 176 8.78 -13.45 11.62
C GLN A 176 10.17 -12.89 11.98
N VAL A 177 11.11 -13.75 12.39
CA VAL A 177 12.48 -13.33 12.72
C VAL A 177 13.22 -12.83 11.49
N ALA A 178 13.12 -13.52 10.36
CA ALA A 178 13.75 -13.10 9.10
C ALA A 178 13.18 -11.77 8.60
N PHE A 179 11.87 -11.56 8.71
CA PHE A 179 11.22 -10.31 8.36
C PHE A 179 11.71 -9.16 9.25
N ALA A 180 11.74 -9.36 10.57
CA ALA A 180 12.20 -8.35 11.52
C ALA A 180 13.68 -7.98 11.31
N GLU A 181 14.54 -8.98 11.09
CA GLU A 181 15.96 -8.76 10.76
C GLU A 181 16.13 -7.96 9.46
N THR A 182 15.36 -8.32 8.42
CA THR A 182 15.40 -7.62 7.12
C THR A 182 14.94 -6.16 7.27
N ALA A 183 13.85 -5.92 8.00
CA ALA A 183 13.34 -4.57 8.24
C ALA A 183 14.37 -3.68 8.96
N LEU A 184 15.05 -4.21 9.98
CA LEU A 184 16.10 -3.48 10.70
C LEU A 184 17.36 -3.27 9.84
N SER A 185 17.77 -4.27 9.08
CA SER A 185 18.95 -4.20 8.22
C SER A 185 18.77 -3.17 7.12
N LEU A 186 17.60 -3.14 6.48
CA LEU A 186 17.25 -2.14 5.46
C LEU A 186 17.08 -0.73 6.04
N ALA A 187 16.79 -0.60 7.33
CA ALA A 187 16.74 0.69 8.02
C ALA A 187 18.12 1.15 8.53
N GLY A 188 19.17 0.32 8.41
CA GLY A 188 20.49 0.60 9.01
C GLY A 188 20.50 0.51 10.54
N LEU A 189 19.52 -0.16 11.16
CA LEU A 189 19.30 -0.19 12.60
C LEU A 189 19.78 -1.52 13.22
N HIS A 190 21.09 -1.64 13.48
CA HIS A 190 21.67 -2.82 14.16
C HIS A 190 22.07 -2.58 15.62
N ARG A 191 22.28 -1.31 16.00
CA ARG A 191 22.79 -0.88 17.31
C ARG A 191 22.24 0.50 17.66
N ASP A 192 22.51 0.95 18.88
CA ASP A 192 22.20 2.31 19.36
C ASP A 192 20.72 2.69 19.21
N PHE A 193 19.84 1.73 19.50
CA PHE A 193 18.39 1.93 19.44
C PHE A 193 17.95 3.05 20.38
N ALA A 194 17.17 3.98 19.83
CA ALA A 194 16.49 5.01 20.62
C ALA A 194 15.41 4.38 21.53
N PRO A 195 14.99 5.07 22.60
CA PRO A 195 13.85 4.63 23.41
C PRO A 195 12.54 4.52 22.61
N LEU A 196 12.40 5.32 21.55
CA LEU A 196 11.28 5.24 20.61
C LEU A 196 11.82 5.13 19.18
N VAL A 197 11.39 4.09 18.47
CA VAL A 197 11.64 3.91 17.03
C VAL A 197 10.28 3.89 16.33
N VAL A 198 10.16 4.61 15.21
CA VAL A 198 8.87 4.78 14.55
C VAL A 198 8.96 4.29 13.11
N PHE A 199 8.12 3.31 12.76
CA PHE A 199 7.88 2.94 11.37
C PHE A 199 6.76 3.80 10.82
N VAL A 200 7.10 4.70 9.90
CA VAL A 200 6.12 5.55 9.21
C VAL A 200 5.89 5.00 7.81
N ALA A 201 4.72 4.42 7.60
CA ALA A 201 4.23 4.04 6.30
C ALA A 201 3.85 5.25 5.45
N HIS A 202 3.66 5.04 4.15
CA HIS A 202 3.08 6.03 3.25
C HIS A 202 1.70 5.58 2.78
N LYS A 203 0.80 6.55 2.67
CA LYS A 203 -0.44 6.45 1.92
C LYS A 203 -0.74 7.78 1.25
N SER A 204 -1.76 7.80 0.43
CA SER A 204 -2.37 9.00 -0.11
C SER A 204 -3.87 9.00 0.23
N THR A 205 -4.49 10.16 0.10
CA THR A 205 -5.96 10.26 0.10
C THR A 205 -6.32 11.20 -1.04
N SER A 206 -7.17 10.76 -1.96
CA SER A 206 -7.78 11.62 -2.97
C SER A 206 -9.17 11.13 -3.34
N GLU A 207 -10.08 12.04 -3.64
CA GLU A 207 -11.41 11.70 -4.17
C GLU A 207 -11.42 11.76 -5.70
N ASN A 208 -12.25 10.92 -6.34
CA ASN A 208 -12.43 10.90 -7.80
C ASN A 208 -11.13 10.75 -8.62
N ASN A 209 -10.21 9.90 -8.15
CA ASN A 209 -8.91 9.72 -8.80
C ASN A 209 -8.70 8.26 -9.25
N PRO A 210 -8.90 7.95 -10.54
CA PRO A 210 -8.63 6.61 -11.09
C PRO A 210 -7.18 6.13 -10.93
N TYR A 211 -6.27 7.04 -10.56
CA TYR A 211 -4.83 6.83 -10.39
C TYR A 211 -4.41 6.81 -8.91
N GLU A 212 -5.32 6.60 -7.97
CA GLU A 212 -5.01 6.52 -6.53
C GLU A 212 -3.84 5.58 -6.22
N SER A 213 -3.79 4.40 -6.86
CA SER A 213 -2.71 3.44 -6.67
C SER A 213 -1.32 3.94 -7.11
N ALA A 214 -1.24 4.90 -8.04
CA ALA A 214 0.03 5.51 -8.44
C ALA A 214 0.55 6.54 -7.42
N LEU A 215 -0.27 6.89 -6.43
CA LEU A 215 0.00 7.91 -5.42
C LEU A 215 0.22 7.30 -4.04
N ASP A 216 -0.35 6.12 -3.82
CA ASP A 216 0.02 5.24 -2.73
C ASP A 216 1.45 4.69 -2.87
N CYS A 217 1.87 3.90 -1.90
CA CYS A 217 3.26 3.46 -1.83
C CYS A 217 3.60 2.50 -2.98
N GLY A 218 4.46 2.95 -3.91
CA GLY A 218 4.95 2.12 -5.00
C GLY A 218 5.67 0.84 -4.52
N ALA A 219 6.38 0.91 -3.39
CA ALA A 219 7.03 -0.25 -2.78
C ALA A 219 6.04 -1.25 -2.15
N CYS A 220 4.78 -0.83 -1.93
CA CYS A 220 3.69 -1.68 -1.45
C CYS A 220 2.74 -2.10 -2.58
N GLY A 221 3.14 -1.93 -3.84
CA GLY A 221 2.31 -2.25 -5.00
C GLY A 221 1.16 -1.27 -5.23
N GLY A 222 1.34 -0.01 -4.85
CA GLY A 222 0.32 1.03 -5.00
C GLY A 222 -0.83 0.88 -4.00
N GLN A 223 -0.49 0.52 -2.76
CA GLN A 223 -1.42 0.33 -1.65
C GLN A 223 -0.95 1.11 -0.42
N ASP A 224 -1.87 1.33 0.52
CA ASP A 224 -1.57 1.86 1.85
C ASP A 224 -0.52 0.99 2.56
N GLY A 225 0.60 1.59 2.94
CA GLY A 225 1.69 0.91 3.64
C GLY A 225 1.42 0.63 5.12
N THR A 226 0.31 1.11 5.69
CA THR A 226 -0.05 1.00 7.12
C THR A 226 0.10 -0.43 7.66
N PRO A 227 -0.37 -1.50 6.97
CA PRO A 227 -0.19 -2.87 7.46
C PRO A 227 1.28 -3.24 7.68
N ASN A 228 2.18 -2.81 6.79
CA ASN A 228 3.61 -3.13 6.89
C ASN A 228 4.27 -2.44 8.09
N ALA A 229 3.93 -1.18 8.36
CA ALA A 229 4.44 -0.47 9.54
C ALA A 229 3.95 -1.12 10.84
N ARG A 230 2.66 -1.48 10.91
CA ARG A 230 2.06 -2.15 12.07
C ARG A 230 2.65 -3.55 12.30
N VAL A 231 2.82 -4.36 11.24
CA VAL A 231 3.49 -5.67 11.32
C VAL A 231 4.91 -5.51 11.84
N SER A 232 5.69 -4.58 11.28
CA SER A 232 7.09 -4.36 11.68
C SER A 232 7.20 -3.98 13.15
N ALA A 233 6.41 -3.00 13.60
CA ALA A 233 6.39 -2.56 14.99
C ALA A 233 5.95 -3.68 15.94
N ALA A 234 4.86 -4.37 15.62
CA ALA A 234 4.33 -5.45 16.44
C ALA A 234 5.31 -6.62 16.58
N LEU A 235 5.98 -7.02 15.48
CA LEU A 235 7.02 -8.07 15.52
C LEU A 235 8.21 -7.66 16.37
N LEU A 236 8.71 -6.43 16.20
CA LEU A 236 9.87 -5.93 16.94
C LEU A 236 9.58 -5.64 18.41
N ASN A 237 8.32 -5.50 18.81
CA ASN A 237 7.91 -5.44 20.22
C ASN A 237 7.72 -6.82 20.88
N ARG A 238 7.71 -7.92 20.11
CA ARG A 238 7.56 -9.27 20.68
C ARG A 238 8.84 -9.76 21.37
N PRO A 239 8.79 -10.19 22.65
CA PRO A 239 9.98 -10.68 23.36
C PRO A 239 10.63 -11.90 22.71
N SER A 240 9.85 -12.80 22.13
CA SER A 240 10.37 -14.00 21.43
C SER A 240 11.20 -13.64 20.20
N ILE A 241 10.77 -12.61 19.45
CA ILE A 241 11.48 -12.11 18.27
C ILE A 241 12.77 -11.39 18.69
N ARG A 242 12.72 -10.53 19.71
CA ARG A 242 13.91 -9.85 20.26
C ARG A 242 14.99 -10.85 20.70
N LYS A 243 14.61 -11.91 21.42
CA LYS A 243 15.53 -12.98 21.84
C LYS A 243 16.16 -13.73 20.65
N ALA A 244 15.40 -13.93 19.57
CA ALA A 244 15.92 -14.57 18.37
C ALA A 244 16.87 -13.66 17.57
N LEU A 245 16.58 -12.35 17.51
CA LEU A 245 17.44 -11.34 16.90
C LEU A 245 18.76 -11.16 17.66
N GLU A 246 18.75 -11.29 18.99
CA GLU A 246 19.97 -11.22 19.80
C GLU A 246 20.97 -12.32 19.41
N LYS A 247 20.49 -13.53 19.09
CA LYS A 247 21.34 -14.63 18.56
C LYS A 247 21.95 -14.30 17.18
N LYS A 248 21.37 -13.35 16.45
CA LYS A 248 21.86 -12.83 15.17
C LYS A 248 22.71 -11.57 15.34
N GLY A 249 23.04 -11.19 16.58
CA GLY A 249 23.87 -10.04 16.88
C GLY A 249 23.14 -8.70 16.92
N ILE A 250 21.80 -8.69 16.83
CA ILE A 250 20.98 -7.48 16.92
C ILE A 250 20.32 -7.44 18.30
N ARG A 251 20.86 -6.62 19.20
CA ARG A 251 20.35 -6.49 20.56
C ARG A 251 19.48 -5.23 20.67
N ILE A 252 18.18 -5.44 20.81
CA ILE A 252 17.20 -4.38 21.04
C ILE A 252 17.03 -4.22 22.56
N PRO A 253 17.28 -3.02 23.14
CA PRO A 253 17.05 -2.77 24.55
C PRO A 253 15.58 -2.94 24.95
N ASP A 254 15.33 -3.43 26.18
CA ASP A 254 13.96 -3.50 26.73
C ASP A 254 13.31 -2.11 26.90
N SER A 255 14.13 -1.06 26.98
CA SER A 255 13.70 0.34 27.01
C SER A 255 13.36 0.92 25.64
N THR A 256 13.44 0.14 24.55
CA THR A 256 13.05 0.57 23.21
C THR A 256 11.64 0.09 22.89
N TRP A 257 10.79 1.01 22.45
CA TRP A 257 9.46 0.73 21.91
C TRP A 257 9.39 1.06 20.42
N PHE A 258 8.79 0.17 19.63
CA PHE A 258 8.51 0.43 18.22
C PHE A 258 7.06 0.90 18.03
N LEU A 259 6.88 2.05 17.41
CA LEU A 259 5.57 2.64 17.12
C LEU A 259 5.28 2.57 15.62
N ALA A 260 4.05 2.21 15.27
CA ALA A 260 3.58 2.27 13.89
C ALA A 260 2.81 3.56 13.62
N GLY A 261 3.12 4.20 12.50
CA GLY A 261 2.37 5.32 11.97
C GLY A 261 2.27 5.31 10.45
N VAL A 262 1.50 6.24 9.92
CA VAL A 262 1.37 6.48 8.48
C VAL A 262 1.37 7.98 8.22
N HIS A 263 2.11 8.38 7.18
CA HIS A 263 2.10 9.70 6.58
C HIS A 263 1.17 9.68 5.38
N ASP A 264 0.14 10.51 5.42
CA ASP A 264 -0.67 10.82 4.26
C ASP A 264 0.04 11.87 3.41
N THR A 265 0.64 11.42 2.31
CA THR A 265 1.49 12.25 1.46
C THR A 265 0.72 13.34 0.73
N THR A 266 -0.60 13.21 0.55
CA THR A 266 -1.44 14.26 -0.07
C THR A 266 -1.72 15.41 0.90
N THR A 267 -1.84 15.12 2.20
CA THR A 267 -2.28 16.11 3.21
C THR A 267 -1.19 16.51 4.22
N ASP A 268 -0.07 15.79 4.25
CA ASP A 268 1.00 15.90 5.25
C ASP A 268 0.57 15.66 6.69
N GLN A 269 -0.43 14.81 6.85
CA GLN A 269 -0.92 14.41 8.16
C GLN A 269 -0.34 13.06 8.55
N PHE A 270 -0.06 12.91 9.85
CA PHE A 270 0.45 11.68 10.43
C PHE A 270 -0.60 11.07 11.35
N ARG A 271 -0.78 9.76 11.23
CA ARG A 271 -1.62 8.96 12.14
C ARG A 271 -0.79 7.86 12.74
N PHE A 272 -1.03 7.57 14.02
CA PHE A 272 -0.36 6.52 14.77
C PHE A 272 -1.39 5.50 15.25
N PHE A 273 -0.95 4.25 15.41
CA PHE A 273 -1.84 3.11 15.64
C PHE A 273 -1.52 2.43 16.98
N ASP A 274 -2.45 1.55 17.37
CA ASP A 274 -2.30 0.62 18.49
C ASP A 274 -2.03 1.36 19.81
N GLY A 275 -2.77 2.46 20.04
CA GLY A 275 -2.66 3.32 21.21
C GLY A 275 -2.95 2.64 22.54
N GLU A 276 -3.77 1.58 22.48
CA GLU A 276 -4.09 0.68 23.57
C GLU A 276 -2.90 -0.16 24.05
N ASP A 277 -1.91 -0.40 23.18
CA ASP A 277 -0.73 -1.21 23.48
C ASP A 277 0.47 -0.38 23.93
N TRP A 278 0.36 0.96 23.92
CA TRP A 278 1.47 1.84 24.27
C TRP A 278 1.87 1.64 25.74
N PRO A 279 3.16 1.36 26.04
CA PRO A 279 3.59 1.20 27.41
C PRO A 279 3.55 2.54 28.13
N VAL A 280 3.03 2.54 29.36
CA VAL A 280 2.92 3.74 30.23
C VAL A 280 4.25 4.47 30.36
N SER A 281 5.38 3.74 30.37
CA SER A 281 6.73 4.31 30.44
C SER A 281 7.10 5.21 29.25
N HIS A 282 6.46 5.04 28.09
CA HIS A 282 6.74 5.80 26.86
C HIS A 282 5.66 6.81 26.51
N GLU A 283 4.55 6.86 27.25
CA GLU A 283 3.38 7.68 26.90
C GLU A 283 3.75 9.16 26.70
N ARG A 284 4.57 9.71 27.60
CA ARG A 284 5.06 11.10 27.47
C ARG A 284 5.90 11.30 26.21
N LEU A 285 6.86 10.41 25.96
CA LEU A 285 7.75 10.48 24.81
C LEU A 285 6.98 10.35 23.48
N ILE A 286 5.99 9.46 23.42
CA ILE A 286 5.12 9.30 22.26
C ILE A 286 4.28 10.56 22.03
N ARG A 287 3.68 11.15 23.08
CA ARG A 287 2.91 12.39 22.96
C ARG A 287 3.77 13.56 22.47
N GLU A 288 4.99 13.70 23.00
CA GLU A 288 5.96 14.70 22.55
C GLU A 288 6.32 14.49 21.07
N PHE A 289 6.70 13.28 20.69
CA PHE A 289 6.99 12.94 19.29
C PHE A 289 5.82 13.22 18.34
N ILE A 290 4.59 12.86 18.73
CA ILE A 290 3.38 13.11 17.92
C ILE A 290 3.15 14.62 17.74
N SER A 291 3.39 15.42 18.79
CA SER A 291 3.30 16.87 18.70
C SER A 291 4.35 17.44 17.75
N ASP A 292 5.59 16.96 17.81
CA ASP A 292 6.70 17.43 16.99
C ASP A 292 6.53 17.06 15.52
N ILE A 293 6.16 15.81 15.23
CA ILE A 293 5.94 15.36 13.85
C ILE A 293 4.72 16.03 13.21
N HIS A 294 3.69 16.37 13.98
CA HIS A 294 2.56 17.17 13.49
C HIS A 294 2.99 18.59 13.15
N GLN A 295 3.85 19.23 13.96
CA GLN A 295 4.40 20.55 13.63
C GLN A 295 5.30 20.52 12.38
N ALA A 296 6.13 19.47 12.24
CA ALA A 296 6.93 19.25 11.05
C ALA A 296 6.04 19.07 9.80
N GLY A 297 4.96 18.28 9.92
CA GLY A 297 3.96 18.11 8.87
C GLY A 297 3.27 19.41 8.46
N GLN A 298 2.90 20.28 9.40
CA GLN A 298 2.35 21.60 9.08
C GLN A 298 3.34 22.51 8.34
N SER A 299 4.61 22.45 8.72
CA SER A 299 5.68 23.22 8.09
C SER A 299 5.89 22.76 6.65
N TRP A 300 5.99 21.44 6.44
CA TRP A 300 6.10 20.83 5.12
C TRP A 300 4.88 21.11 4.24
N ALA A 301 3.67 21.01 4.81
CA ALA A 301 2.43 21.38 4.13
C ALA A 301 2.47 22.82 3.63
N SER A 302 3.01 23.75 4.43
CA SER A 302 3.16 25.16 4.06
C SER A 302 4.09 25.35 2.87
N GLU A 303 5.26 24.69 2.88
CA GLU A 303 6.23 24.71 1.79
C GLU A 303 5.63 24.13 0.51
N ARG A 304 4.99 22.96 0.59
CA ARG A 304 4.36 22.32 -0.56
C ARG A 304 3.18 23.12 -1.10
N LEU A 305 2.38 23.74 -0.23
CA LEU A 305 1.19 24.50 -0.64
C LEU A 305 1.55 25.61 -1.64
N ARG A 306 2.68 26.30 -1.41
CA ARG A 306 3.19 27.37 -2.27
C ARG A 306 3.60 26.90 -3.66
N THR A 307 3.82 25.59 -3.85
CA THR A 307 4.14 25.03 -5.15
C THR A 307 2.90 24.91 -6.05
N PHE A 308 1.70 24.77 -5.47
CA PHE A 308 0.45 24.66 -6.22
C PHE A 308 0.01 26.01 -6.82
N PRO A 309 -0.63 26.01 -8.00
CA PRO A 309 -0.99 27.25 -8.69
C PRO A 309 -2.20 27.94 -8.06
N GLY A 310 -2.37 29.23 -8.34
CA GLY A 310 -3.57 29.98 -7.97
C GLY A 310 -3.63 30.32 -6.47
N LYS A 311 -4.79 30.08 -5.83
CA LYS A 311 -5.09 30.51 -4.45
C LYS A 311 -4.17 29.92 -3.36
N TYR A 312 -3.30 28.99 -3.71
CA TYR A 312 -2.39 28.31 -2.78
C TYR A 312 -1.03 29.01 -2.64
N GLN A 313 -0.70 29.93 -3.54
CA GLN A 313 0.52 30.76 -3.45
C GLN A 313 0.43 31.81 -2.33
N ASP A 314 -0.79 32.25 -1.98
CA ASP A 314 -1.09 33.12 -0.84
C ASP A 314 -2.23 32.50 -0.01
N PRO A 315 -1.92 31.47 0.81
CA PRO A 315 -2.95 30.67 1.45
C PRO A 315 -3.61 31.41 2.62
N ARG A 316 -4.94 31.52 2.57
CA ARG A 316 -5.76 31.96 3.70
C ARG A 316 -6.23 30.76 4.52
N GLY A 317 -5.53 30.46 5.62
CA GLY A 317 -5.89 29.39 6.56
C GLY A 317 -4.73 28.44 6.86
N ALA A 318 -4.99 27.41 7.66
CA ALA A 318 -3.99 26.43 8.04
C ALA A 318 -3.61 25.54 6.82
N PRO A 319 -2.32 25.42 6.47
CA PRO A 319 -1.87 24.70 5.26
C PRO A 319 -2.40 23.26 5.15
N ALA A 320 -2.27 22.44 6.20
CA ALA A 320 -2.75 21.05 6.15
C ALA A 320 -4.27 20.96 6.00
N THR A 321 -5.03 21.96 6.47
CA THR A 321 -6.49 22.00 6.24
C THR A 321 -6.80 22.32 4.78
N LEU A 322 -6.05 23.23 4.17
CA LEU A 322 -6.21 23.56 2.74
C LEU A 322 -5.86 22.38 1.84
N LEU A 323 -4.79 21.65 2.16
CA LEU A 323 -4.43 20.40 1.47
C LEU A 323 -5.48 19.31 1.66
N ALA A 324 -6.03 19.13 2.88
CA ALA A 324 -7.11 18.18 3.12
C ALA A 324 -8.41 18.55 2.37
N VAL A 325 -8.74 19.84 2.26
CA VAL A 325 -9.88 20.26 1.42
C VAL A 325 -9.58 19.97 -0.05
N ARG A 326 -8.36 20.26 -0.51
CA ARG A 326 -7.91 19.98 -1.87
C ARG A 326 -7.98 18.48 -2.21
N SER A 327 -7.60 17.60 -1.28
CA SER A 327 -7.64 16.13 -1.48
C SER A 327 -9.06 15.58 -1.63
N HIS A 328 -10.05 16.27 -1.07
CA HIS A 328 -11.46 15.86 -1.14
C HIS A 328 -12.28 16.66 -2.16
N ASP A 329 -11.66 17.63 -2.85
CA ASP A 329 -12.34 18.41 -3.87
C ASP A 329 -12.41 17.60 -5.17
N TRP A 330 -13.58 17.03 -5.45
CA TRP A 330 -13.87 16.27 -6.66
C TRP A 330 -13.61 17.04 -7.98
N ALA A 331 -13.60 18.38 -7.95
CA ALA A 331 -13.29 19.22 -9.10
C ALA A 331 -11.78 19.47 -9.24
N GLU A 332 -10.98 19.15 -8.22
CA GLU A 332 -9.54 19.29 -8.27
C GLU A 332 -8.92 18.15 -9.07
N VAL A 333 -8.33 18.49 -10.21
CA VAL A 333 -7.69 17.52 -11.10
C VAL A 333 -6.24 17.19 -10.72
N ARG A 334 -5.65 17.97 -9.80
CA ARG A 334 -4.26 17.84 -9.29
C ARG A 334 -4.18 17.83 -7.76
N PRO A 335 -4.93 17.01 -7.01
CA PRO A 335 -4.97 17.14 -5.56
C PRO A 335 -3.60 16.99 -4.89
N GLU A 336 -2.75 16.13 -5.44
CA GLU A 336 -1.57 15.60 -4.77
C GLU A 336 -0.22 15.97 -5.39
N TRP A 337 -0.11 16.01 -6.73
CA TRP A 337 1.16 15.97 -7.50
C TRP A 337 2.20 14.89 -7.10
N GLY A 338 2.01 14.16 -6.01
CA GLY A 338 2.75 12.97 -5.62
C GLY A 338 4.26 13.16 -5.72
N LEU A 339 4.90 12.24 -6.43
CA LEU A 339 6.36 12.20 -6.62
C LEU A 339 6.82 12.95 -7.88
N SER A 340 5.98 13.85 -8.42
CA SER A 340 6.36 14.67 -9.56
C SER A 340 7.55 15.56 -9.22
N GLY A 341 8.50 15.65 -10.14
CA GLY A 341 9.78 16.35 -9.93
C GLY A 341 10.91 15.49 -9.34
N ASN A 342 10.67 14.21 -9.02
CA ASN A 342 11.75 13.29 -8.62
C ASN A 342 12.90 13.28 -9.65
N ALA A 343 14.14 13.19 -9.17
CA ALA A 343 15.33 13.34 -10.00
C ALA A 343 16.50 12.45 -9.57
N ALA A 344 16.65 12.16 -8.27
CA ALA A 344 17.77 11.38 -7.78
C ALA A 344 17.38 10.42 -6.65
N PHE A 345 18.26 9.46 -6.39
CA PHE A 345 18.16 8.50 -5.31
C PHE A 345 19.53 8.43 -4.63
N PHE A 346 19.60 8.82 -3.37
CA PHE A 346 20.81 8.76 -2.56
C PHE A 346 20.76 7.58 -1.60
N ILE A 347 21.75 6.70 -1.70
CA ILE A 347 21.93 5.52 -0.85
C ILE A 347 23.19 5.74 -0.03
N GLY A 348 23.06 5.96 1.27
CA GLY A 348 24.18 6.25 2.15
C GLY A 348 23.73 6.78 3.50
N ARG A 349 24.69 7.04 4.38
CA ARG A 349 24.41 7.52 5.74
C ARG A 349 23.70 8.88 5.72
N ARG A 350 22.66 9.05 6.55
CA ARG A 350 21.88 10.30 6.65
C ARG A 350 22.72 11.54 6.94
N ASN A 351 23.87 11.39 7.62
CA ASN A 351 24.77 12.49 7.96
C ASN A 351 25.35 13.20 6.73
N LEU A 352 25.51 12.51 5.59
CA LEU A 352 26.04 13.06 4.35
C LEU A 352 25.09 14.07 3.69
N THR A 353 23.80 13.94 3.95
CA THR A 353 22.75 14.82 3.40
C THR A 353 22.12 15.71 4.47
N ARG A 354 22.66 15.74 5.70
CA ARG A 354 22.05 16.47 6.82
C ARG A 354 22.24 17.98 6.64
N GLY A 355 21.12 18.71 6.69
CA GLY A 355 21.12 20.16 6.50
C GLY A 355 21.18 20.61 5.04
N ILE A 356 21.17 19.69 4.07
CA ILE A 356 21.11 20.01 2.64
C ILE A 356 19.64 20.06 2.21
N ASP A 357 19.24 21.14 1.56
CA ASP A 357 17.95 21.22 0.88
C ASP A 357 18.02 20.45 -0.45
N LEU A 358 17.29 19.34 -0.52
CA LEU A 358 17.21 18.46 -1.70
C LEU A 358 15.97 18.78 -2.56
N GLY A 359 15.24 19.85 -2.24
CA GLY A 359 14.08 20.34 -2.98
C GLY A 359 12.90 19.36 -3.06
N GLY A 360 12.87 18.33 -2.21
CA GLY A 360 11.87 17.25 -2.28
C GLY A 360 12.00 16.37 -3.53
N ARG A 361 13.16 16.38 -4.22
CA ARG A 361 13.38 15.66 -5.50
C ARG A 361 14.20 14.38 -5.37
N VAL A 362 14.67 14.07 -4.16
CA VAL A 362 15.66 13.01 -3.92
C VAL A 362 15.11 11.97 -2.96
N PHE A 363 15.05 10.71 -3.39
CA PHE A 363 14.78 9.59 -2.50
C PHE A 363 16.01 9.35 -1.61
N LEU A 364 15.78 9.08 -0.32
CA LEU A 364 16.84 8.84 0.66
C LEU A 364 16.72 7.42 1.21
N GLN A 365 17.83 6.69 1.22
CA GLN A 365 17.93 5.37 1.81
C GLN A 365 19.17 5.31 2.69
N GLU A 366 18.97 5.05 3.98
CA GLU A 366 20.06 4.80 4.92
C GLU A 366 20.81 3.55 4.47
N TYR A 367 22.13 3.65 4.36
CA TYR A 367 23.02 2.53 4.09
C TYR A 367 24.38 2.79 4.72
N ASP A 368 24.90 1.79 5.41
CA ASP A 368 26.21 1.81 6.05
C ASP A 368 27.02 0.60 5.58
N ASP A 369 28.07 0.86 4.80
CA ASP A 369 28.92 -0.17 4.22
C ASP A 369 29.73 -0.95 5.27
N VAL A 370 29.93 -0.40 6.46
CA VAL A 370 30.61 -1.06 7.60
C VAL A 370 29.72 -2.16 8.19
N LEU A 371 28.40 -1.97 8.17
CA LEU A 371 27.44 -2.97 8.63
C LEU A 371 27.19 -4.08 7.59
N ASP A 372 27.67 -3.89 6.36
CA ASP A 372 27.47 -4.80 5.24
C ASP A 372 28.81 -5.25 4.60
N PRO A 373 29.62 -6.06 5.30
CA PRO A 373 30.89 -6.53 4.77
C PRO A 373 30.71 -7.39 3.50
N THR A 374 29.57 -8.07 3.36
CA THR A 374 29.28 -8.97 2.24
C THR A 374 28.65 -8.30 1.02
N GLY A 375 28.14 -7.07 1.15
CA GLY A 375 27.38 -6.40 0.09
C GLY A 375 25.92 -6.88 -0.07
N LYS A 376 25.42 -7.75 0.82
CA LYS A 376 24.07 -8.32 0.72
C LYS A 376 22.98 -7.31 1.03
N ILE A 377 23.22 -6.41 2.00
CA ILE A 377 22.27 -5.34 2.31
C ILE A 377 22.21 -4.38 1.11
N LEU A 378 23.37 -4.04 0.54
CA LEU A 378 23.44 -3.22 -0.67
C LEU A 378 22.68 -3.88 -1.83
N GLU A 379 22.93 -5.16 -2.10
CA GLU A 379 22.22 -5.90 -3.15
C GLU A 379 20.70 -5.86 -2.95
N THR A 380 20.23 -6.00 -1.71
CA THR A 380 18.81 -5.91 -1.37
C THR A 380 18.26 -4.50 -1.61
N VAL A 381 18.99 -3.46 -1.20
CA VAL A 381 18.63 -2.05 -1.44
C VAL A 381 18.57 -1.74 -2.93
N LEU A 382 19.54 -2.22 -3.71
CA LEU A 382 19.58 -2.02 -5.15
C LEU A 382 18.48 -2.80 -5.88
N SER A 383 18.09 -3.97 -5.37
CA SER A 383 17.06 -4.84 -5.99
C SER A 383 15.62 -4.47 -5.61
N GLY A 384 15.41 -3.86 -4.45
CA GLY A 384 14.08 -3.42 -4.00
C GLY A 384 13.91 -1.90 -4.15
N PRO A 385 14.31 -1.11 -3.14
CA PRO A 385 14.13 0.35 -3.13
C PRO A 385 14.56 1.07 -4.40
N LEU A 386 15.76 0.80 -4.93
CA LEU A 386 16.25 1.48 -6.12
C LEU A 386 15.45 1.11 -7.38
N VAL A 387 15.06 -0.16 -7.53
CA VAL A 387 14.20 -0.59 -8.65
C VAL A 387 12.87 0.16 -8.61
N VAL A 388 12.24 0.26 -7.43
CA VAL A 388 10.99 1.00 -7.24
C VAL A 388 11.17 2.49 -7.56
N GLY A 389 12.19 3.14 -7.00
CA GLY A 389 12.48 4.56 -7.27
C GLY A 389 12.73 4.84 -8.76
N ARG A 390 13.42 3.92 -9.44
CA ARG A 390 13.64 3.98 -10.89
C ARG A 390 12.34 3.82 -11.68
N TRP A 391 11.48 2.87 -11.30
CA TRP A 391 10.20 2.67 -11.99
C TRP A 391 9.32 3.91 -11.88
N ILE A 392 9.24 4.50 -10.68
CA ILE A 392 8.53 5.76 -10.46
C ILE A 392 9.12 6.87 -11.34
N ASN A 393 10.45 7.01 -11.39
CA ASN A 393 11.09 8.02 -12.23
C ASN A 393 10.80 7.81 -13.72
N LEU A 394 10.93 6.58 -14.24
CA LEU A 394 10.67 6.28 -15.64
C LEU A 394 9.19 6.49 -16.02
N GLU A 395 8.27 6.14 -15.13
CA GLU A 395 6.84 6.40 -15.33
C GLU A 395 6.58 7.90 -15.54
N HIS A 396 7.18 8.75 -14.69
CA HIS A 396 7.07 10.21 -14.85
C HIS A 396 7.82 10.71 -16.09
N TYR A 397 9.01 10.19 -16.36
CA TYR A 397 9.84 10.54 -17.52
C TYR A 397 9.07 10.33 -18.82
N PHE A 398 8.60 9.11 -19.08
CA PHE A 398 7.94 8.79 -20.34
C PHE A 398 6.59 9.50 -20.48
N SER A 399 5.83 9.59 -19.38
CA SER A 399 4.57 10.35 -19.35
C SER A 399 4.76 11.84 -19.64
N THR A 400 5.95 12.38 -19.36
CA THR A 400 6.32 13.77 -19.66
C THR A 400 6.82 13.92 -21.10
N VAL A 401 7.66 13.00 -21.59
CA VAL A 401 8.25 13.09 -22.94
C VAL A 401 7.17 13.05 -24.03
N ASP A 402 6.26 12.08 -23.95
CA ASP A 402 5.13 11.98 -24.87
C ASP A 402 3.93 11.38 -24.12
N ASN A 403 3.09 12.27 -23.60
CA ASN A 403 1.92 11.87 -22.82
C ASN A 403 0.85 11.16 -23.66
N ALA A 404 0.81 11.40 -24.98
CA ALA A 404 -0.19 10.79 -25.85
C ALA A 404 0.10 9.30 -26.08
N VAL A 405 1.39 8.94 -26.13
CA VAL A 405 1.86 7.57 -26.35
C VAL A 405 2.15 6.84 -25.03
N TYR A 406 2.89 7.46 -24.12
CA TYR A 406 3.38 6.82 -22.89
C TYR A 406 2.72 7.32 -21.61
N GLY A 407 1.77 8.24 -21.73
CA GLY A 407 0.89 8.65 -20.64
C GLY A 407 -0.56 8.28 -20.92
N SER A 408 -1.45 8.84 -20.12
CA SER A 408 -2.88 8.54 -20.20
C SER A 408 -3.74 9.68 -20.69
N GLY A 409 -3.14 10.75 -21.23
CA GLY A 409 -3.87 11.93 -21.67
C GLY A 409 -4.49 12.69 -20.49
N SER A 410 -5.55 13.44 -20.77
CA SER A 410 -6.23 14.27 -19.78
C SER A 410 -7.21 13.46 -18.93
N LYS A 411 -7.14 13.63 -17.59
CA LYS A 411 -8.12 13.05 -16.63
C LYS A 411 -9.58 13.38 -16.98
N VAL A 412 -9.82 14.51 -17.66
CA VAL A 412 -11.17 14.99 -18.04
C VAL A 412 -11.93 13.98 -18.92
N SER A 413 -11.21 13.19 -19.73
CA SER A 413 -11.82 12.25 -20.67
C SER A 413 -11.58 10.79 -20.27
N HIS A 414 -11.17 10.54 -19.02
CA HIS A 414 -10.95 9.18 -18.53
C HIS A 414 -12.26 8.46 -18.28
N ASN A 415 -12.35 7.23 -18.79
CA ASN A 415 -13.38 6.27 -18.43
C ASN A 415 -12.74 5.11 -17.68
N VAL A 416 -13.18 4.88 -16.44
CA VAL A 416 -12.68 3.77 -15.61
C VAL A 416 -13.25 2.45 -16.12
N VAL A 417 -12.36 1.51 -16.47
CA VAL A 417 -12.75 0.19 -16.99
C VAL A 417 -12.39 -0.87 -15.96
N GLY A 418 -13.41 -1.61 -15.50
CA GLY A 418 -13.25 -2.77 -14.62
C GLY A 418 -12.57 -2.51 -13.27
N ARG A 419 -12.34 -1.23 -12.90
CA ARG A 419 -11.58 -0.80 -11.71
C ARG A 419 -10.10 -1.23 -11.70
N PHE A 420 -9.54 -1.56 -12.86
CA PHE A 420 -8.12 -1.93 -12.99
C PHE A 420 -7.37 -1.08 -14.03
N GLY A 421 -8.08 -0.23 -14.78
CA GLY A 421 -7.45 0.68 -15.75
C GLY A 421 -8.40 1.76 -16.24
N VAL A 422 -7.89 2.60 -17.13
CA VAL A 422 -8.65 3.69 -17.75
C VAL A 422 -8.54 3.67 -19.27
N GLN A 423 -9.59 4.12 -19.95
CA GLN A 423 -9.58 4.46 -21.37
C GLN A 423 -9.63 5.99 -21.53
N PHE A 424 -9.06 6.50 -22.62
CA PHE A 424 -9.15 7.92 -22.97
C PHE A 424 -10.24 8.13 -24.02
N GLY A 425 -11.29 8.86 -23.66
CA GLY A 425 -12.45 9.08 -24.51
C GLY A 425 -13.40 7.89 -24.52
N ASN A 426 -14.19 7.79 -25.57
CA ASN A 426 -15.31 6.86 -25.73
C ASN A 426 -14.93 5.43 -26.17
N GLY A 427 -13.65 5.09 -26.24
CA GLY A 427 -13.16 3.75 -26.54
C GLY A 427 -11.64 3.67 -26.68
N GLY A 428 -11.15 2.54 -27.18
CA GLY A 428 -9.73 2.28 -27.42
C GLY A 428 -9.06 1.42 -26.34
N ASP A 429 -7.74 1.28 -26.44
CA ASP A 429 -6.95 0.49 -25.51
C ASP A 429 -6.87 1.15 -24.13
N LEU A 430 -6.58 0.32 -23.12
CA LEU A 430 -6.27 0.82 -21.79
C LEU A 430 -5.00 1.68 -21.85
N ARG A 431 -5.06 2.84 -21.20
CA ARG A 431 -3.93 3.75 -21.14
C ARG A 431 -2.93 3.30 -20.09
N MET A 432 -1.65 3.51 -20.41
CA MET A 432 -0.52 3.31 -19.51
C MET A 432 -0.02 4.65 -19.00
N GLY A 433 0.85 4.62 -17.99
CA GLY A 433 1.51 5.82 -17.47
C GLY A 433 0.56 6.85 -16.85
N LEU A 434 1.09 8.04 -16.61
CA LEU A 434 0.45 9.08 -15.81
C LEU A 434 -0.34 10.07 -16.66
N PRO A 435 -1.42 10.64 -16.11
CA PRO A 435 -2.18 11.67 -16.80
C PRO A 435 -1.41 12.97 -16.92
N TRP A 436 -1.78 13.76 -17.93
CA TRP A 436 -1.22 15.10 -18.17
C TRP A 436 -1.17 15.95 -16.90
N GLN A 437 -2.21 15.92 -16.08
CA GLN A 437 -2.32 16.73 -14.87
C GLN A 437 -1.31 16.34 -13.77
N THR A 438 -0.78 15.12 -13.79
CA THR A 438 0.27 14.70 -12.85
C THR A 438 1.61 15.32 -13.24
N VAL A 439 1.95 15.26 -14.53
CA VAL A 439 3.28 15.65 -15.02
C VAL A 439 3.38 17.10 -15.50
N PHE A 440 2.27 17.76 -15.82
CA PHE A 440 2.22 19.13 -16.34
C PHE A 440 1.30 20.06 -15.53
N ASP A 441 1.77 21.30 -15.38
CA ASP A 441 0.92 22.46 -15.13
C ASP A 441 0.59 23.17 -16.46
N VAL A 442 -0.27 24.20 -16.43
CA VAL A 442 -0.77 24.92 -17.61
C VAL A 442 0.36 25.46 -18.52
N ARG A 443 1.53 25.81 -17.95
CA ARG A 443 2.61 26.49 -18.68
C ARG A 443 3.98 25.80 -18.57
N SER A 444 4.11 24.76 -17.77
CA SER A 444 5.41 24.14 -17.51
C SER A 444 5.26 22.69 -17.10
N SER A 445 6.31 21.92 -17.33
CA SER A 445 6.38 20.58 -16.79
C SER A 445 6.60 20.62 -15.28
N ARG A 446 5.75 19.92 -14.54
CA ARG A 446 5.92 19.69 -13.11
C ARG A 446 7.03 18.67 -12.85
N HIS A 447 7.17 17.68 -13.72
CA HIS A 447 8.29 16.75 -13.73
C HIS A 447 9.21 17.06 -14.91
N GLN A 448 10.47 17.39 -14.68
CA GLN A 448 11.43 17.48 -15.79
C GLN A 448 11.75 16.06 -16.27
N PRO A 449 11.75 15.76 -17.58
CA PRO A 449 12.03 14.42 -18.08
C PRO A 449 13.53 14.11 -17.92
N VAL A 450 13.94 13.83 -16.68
CA VAL A 450 15.30 13.46 -16.30
C VAL A 450 15.32 12.00 -15.86
N ARG A 451 16.38 11.30 -16.26
CA ARG A 451 16.64 9.93 -15.80
C ARG A 451 17.16 9.97 -14.38
N LEU A 452 16.73 9.01 -13.56
CA LEU A 452 17.11 8.93 -12.15
C LEU A 452 18.64 8.89 -11.99
N LEU A 453 19.18 9.84 -11.22
CA LEU A 453 20.56 9.81 -10.76
C LEU A 453 20.65 9.00 -9.46
N CYS A 454 21.27 7.83 -9.53
CA CYS A 454 21.60 7.03 -8.35
C CYS A 454 22.98 7.43 -7.82
N VAL A 455 23.03 7.85 -6.55
CA VAL A 455 24.29 8.16 -5.85
C VAL A 455 24.44 7.19 -4.69
N ILE A 456 25.51 6.39 -4.69
CA ILE A 456 25.76 5.37 -3.66
C ILE A 456 27.02 5.74 -2.88
N SER A 457 26.91 5.83 -1.56
CA SER A 457 28.05 5.97 -0.65
C SER A 457 28.52 4.59 -0.18
N ALA A 458 29.51 4.02 -0.85
CA ALA A 458 30.09 2.71 -0.53
C ALA A 458 31.45 2.54 -1.24
N PRO A 459 32.32 1.59 -0.83
CA PRO A 459 33.54 1.30 -1.57
C PRO A 459 33.18 0.89 -3.01
N ARG A 460 33.85 1.49 -4.00
CA ARG A 460 33.51 1.30 -5.43
C ARG A 460 33.52 -0.18 -5.83
N ASP A 461 34.54 -0.91 -5.39
CA ASP A 461 34.70 -2.33 -5.74
C ASP A 461 33.56 -3.20 -5.19
N LYS A 462 32.97 -2.81 -4.04
CA LYS A 462 31.79 -3.49 -3.47
C LYS A 462 30.55 -3.25 -4.35
N VAL A 463 30.34 -2.02 -4.80
CA VAL A 463 29.23 -1.70 -5.72
C VAL A 463 29.38 -2.46 -7.03
N ASP A 464 30.59 -2.46 -7.59
CA ASP A 464 30.91 -3.17 -8.84
C ASP A 464 30.67 -4.68 -8.71
N GLN A 465 31.07 -5.29 -7.58
CA GLN A 465 30.80 -6.70 -7.30
C GLN A 465 29.31 -7.02 -7.22
N VAL A 466 28.52 -6.18 -6.52
CA VAL A 466 27.07 -6.38 -6.42
C VAL A 466 26.39 -6.28 -7.79
N LEU A 467 26.78 -5.31 -8.62
CA LEU A 467 26.25 -5.16 -9.98
C LEU A 467 26.60 -6.35 -10.88
N LYS A 468 27.84 -6.85 -10.81
CA LYS A 468 28.28 -8.02 -11.60
C LYS A 468 27.54 -9.29 -11.20
N ASN A 469 27.18 -9.44 -9.93
CA ASN A 469 26.45 -10.60 -9.44
C ASN A 469 24.96 -10.60 -9.83
N ASN A 470 24.42 -9.45 -10.26
CA ASN A 470 23.01 -9.32 -10.60
C ASN A 470 22.80 -8.52 -11.89
N LEU A 471 22.71 -9.24 -13.01
CA LEU A 471 22.55 -8.66 -14.35
C LEU A 471 21.29 -7.79 -14.50
N THR A 472 20.26 -8.02 -13.69
CA THR A 472 19.04 -7.21 -13.71
C THR A 472 19.28 -5.80 -13.18
N LEU A 473 20.25 -5.64 -12.27
CA LEU A 473 20.63 -4.34 -11.69
C LEU A 473 21.53 -3.52 -12.62
N VAL A 474 22.42 -4.18 -13.36
CA VAL A 474 23.38 -3.48 -14.23
C VAL A 474 22.73 -2.99 -15.54
N GLY A 475 21.81 -3.77 -16.12
CA GLY A 475 21.21 -3.47 -17.42
C GLY A 475 20.56 -2.09 -17.57
N PRO A 476 19.87 -1.53 -16.55
CA PRO A 476 19.41 -0.15 -16.54
C PRO A 476 20.51 0.90 -16.72
N PHE A 477 21.67 0.69 -16.10
CA PHE A 477 22.79 1.61 -16.19
C PHE A 477 23.51 1.46 -17.52
N ASP A 478 23.74 0.21 -17.98
CA ASP A 478 24.34 -0.08 -19.29
C ASP A 478 23.58 0.51 -20.46
N ARG A 479 22.24 0.56 -20.36
CA ARG A 479 21.39 1.14 -21.40
C ARG A 479 21.16 2.64 -21.22
N GLY A 480 21.76 3.23 -20.19
CA GLY A 480 21.55 4.62 -19.82
C GLY A 480 20.09 4.93 -19.46
N TRP A 481 19.33 3.99 -18.90
CA TRP A 481 17.98 4.27 -18.38
C TRP A 481 17.99 4.75 -16.92
N ALA A 482 19.16 4.76 -16.28
CA ALA A 482 19.47 5.42 -15.03
C ALA A 482 20.95 5.85 -15.06
N LEU A 483 21.31 6.85 -14.26
CA LEU A 483 22.69 7.29 -14.09
C LEU A 483 23.20 6.75 -12.76
N LEU A 484 24.49 6.38 -12.69
CA LEU A 484 25.09 5.85 -11.47
C LEU A 484 26.38 6.60 -11.13
N VAL A 485 26.43 7.08 -9.90
CA VAL A 485 27.61 7.68 -9.29
C VAL A 485 27.87 6.99 -7.96
N VAL A 486 29.12 6.62 -7.71
CA VAL A 486 29.57 6.07 -6.43
C VAL A 486 30.48 7.08 -5.75
N MET A 487 30.09 7.53 -4.56
CA MET A 487 30.99 8.21 -3.65
C MET A 487 31.74 7.13 -2.86
N ASP A 488 33.00 6.90 -3.21
CA ASP A 488 33.82 5.88 -2.57
C ASP A 488 34.04 6.25 -1.09
N SER A 489 33.53 5.43 -0.17
CA SER A 489 33.56 5.74 1.27
C SER A 489 34.96 5.72 1.89
N VAL A 490 35.95 5.14 1.20
CA VAL A 490 37.35 5.04 1.67
C VAL A 490 38.16 6.24 1.21
N THR A 491 38.00 6.65 -0.05
CA THR A 491 38.80 7.70 -0.69
C THR A 491 38.10 9.06 -0.75
N GLY A 492 36.78 9.08 -0.63
CA GLY A 492 35.95 10.28 -0.84
C GLY A 492 35.81 10.70 -2.32
N ILE A 493 36.39 9.92 -3.23
CA ILE A 493 36.36 10.19 -4.68
C ILE A 493 34.99 9.77 -5.24
N PHE A 494 34.45 10.59 -6.13
CA PHE A 494 33.24 10.27 -6.88
C PHE A 494 33.61 9.54 -8.17
N TRP A 495 32.93 8.43 -8.45
CA TRP A 495 33.09 7.63 -9.66
C TRP A 495 31.77 7.62 -10.42
N GLU A 496 31.78 8.06 -11.67
CA GLU A 496 30.65 7.96 -12.58
C GLU A 496 30.75 6.64 -13.38
N TYR A 497 29.64 5.90 -13.45
CA TYR A 497 29.54 4.73 -14.32
C TYR A 497 29.06 5.16 -15.70
N ARG A 498 29.82 4.81 -16.74
CA ARG A 498 29.47 5.02 -18.14
C ARG A 498 29.37 3.69 -18.87
N PRO A 499 28.28 3.42 -19.62
CA PRO A 499 28.07 2.14 -20.31
C PRO A 499 29.23 1.63 -21.15
N GLU A 500 29.89 2.51 -21.89
CA GLU A 500 30.94 2.13 -22.85
C GLU A 500 32.35 2.19 -22.24
N ASP A 501 32.52 3.00 -21.20
CA ASP A 501 33.83 3.34 -20.63
C ASP A 501 34.06 2.76 -19.23
N GLY A 502 33.04 2.15 -18.62
CA GLY A 502 33.06 1.72 -17.23
C GLY A 502 33.15 2.89 -16.24
N TRP A 503 33.90 2.70 -15.16
CA TRP A 503 34.05 3.70 -14.09
C TRP A 503 35.04 4.79 -14.49
N ARG A 504 34.62 6.06 -14.38
CA ARG A 504 35.50 7.23 -14.50
C ARG A 504 35.42 8.09 -13.25
N GLU A 505 36.55 8.65 -12.85
CA GLU A 505 36.57 9.65 -11.78
C GLU A 505 35.73 10.86 -12.20
N TRP A 506 34.78 11.25 -11.36
CA TRP A 506 33.95 12.43 -11.59
C TRP A 506 34.73 13.67 -11.17
N THR A 507 35.12 14.46 -12.16
CA THR A 507 35.72 15.79 -11.96
C THR A 507 34.69 16.85 -12.31
N ARG A 508 34.53 17.86 -11.46
CA ARG A 508 33.69 19.02 -11.77
C ARG A 508 34.27 19.73 -13.00
N ASP A 509 33.43 20.13 -13.96
CA ASP A 509 33.89 20.74 -15.24
C ASP A 509 34.73 22.03 -15.10
N GLY A 510 34.95 22.55 -13.88
CA GLY A 510 35.94 23.60 -13.60
C GLY A 510 37.39 23.12 -13.38
N ASP A 511 37.62 21.82 -13.15
CA ASP A 511 38.96 21.20 -13.04
C ASP A 511 39.45 20.62 -14.38
N ARG A 512 38.56 20.48 -15.36
CA ARG A 512 38.90 20.01 -16.71
C ARG A 512 39.79 20.99 -17.46
N SER A 513 39.56 22.29 -17.33
CA SER A 513 40.43 23.31 -17.94
C SER A 513 41.85 23.30 -17.36
N ALA A 514 42.03 22.94 -16.08
CA ALA A 514 43.36 22.88 -15.47
C ALA A 514 44.16 21.61 -15.84
N ARG A 515 43.48 20.51 -16.21
CA ARG A 515 44.14 19.26 -16.62
C ARG A 515 44.32 19.15 -18.14
N GLU A 516 43.42 19.68 -18.95
CA GLU A 516 43.51 19.61 -20.41
C GLU A 516 44.51 20.62 -21.02
N ASP A 517 44.88 21.70 -20.30
CA ASP A 517 45.89 22.68 -20.75
C ASP A 517 47.35 22.15 -20.77
N THR A 518 47.58 20.89 -20.38
CA THR A 518 48.90 20.23 -20.53
C THR A 518 49.02 19.27 -21.71
N HIS A 519 47.92 18.97 -22.40
CA HIS A 519 47.96 18.14 -23.62
C HIS A 519 46.91 18.58 -24.65
N ALA A 520 47.29 19.62 -25.41
CA ALA A 520 46.96 19.89 -26.81
C ALA A 520 45.60 19.43 -27.39
N GLY A 521 44.89 20.38 -27.99
CA GLY A 521 44.27 20.18 -29.31
C GLY A 521 42.79 20.52 -29.37
N SER A 522 42.50 21.69 -29.93
CA SER A 522 41.18 22.14 -30.38
C SER A 522 40.35 21.04 -31.05
N ASN A 523 39.13 20.82 -30.57
CA ASN A 523 38.03 20.60 -31.50
C ASN A 523 36.67 21.03 -30.90
N ASP A 524 36.17 22.07 -31.53
CA ASP A 524 34.87 22.71 -31.38
C ASP A 524 33.74 21.77 -31.84
N ARG A 525 32.77 21.50 -30.96
CA ARG A 525 31.41 21.07 -31.34
C ARG A 525 30.40 21.57 -30.32
N GLY A 526 29.95 22.80 -30.53
CA GLY A 526 28.67 23.28 -30.00
C GLY A 526 27.49 22.48 -30.56
N VAL A 527 26.54 22.13 -29.70
CA VAL A 527 25.17 21.82 -30.08
C VAL A 527 24.25 22.55 -29.10
N GLU A 528 23.79 23.73 -29.53
CA GLU A 528 22.62 24.42 -28.96
C GLU A 528 21.38 23.54 -29.17
N TRP A 529 20.63 23.28 -28.10
CA TRP A 529 19.24 22.84 -28.21
C TRP A 529 18.35 24.08 -28.10
N LYS A 530 17.69 24.45 -29.21
CA LYS A 530 16.64 25.48 -29.24
C LYS A 530 15.25 24.82 -29.25
N ALA A 531 14.46 25.28 -28.28
CA ALA A 531 12.99 25.28 -28.12
C ALA A 531 12.26 23.93 -28.10
#